data_AF-A0A2S7TCV9-F1
#
_entry.id   AF-A0A2S7TCV9-F1
#
_cell.length_a   1.000
_cell.length_b   1.000
_cell.length_c   1.000
_cell.angle_alpha   90.00
_cell.angle_beta   90.00
_cell.angle_gamma   90.00
#
_symmetry.space_group_name_H-M   'P 1'
#
loop_
_entity.id
_entity.type
_entity.pdbx_description
1 polymer ?
#
loop_
_entity_poly.entity_id
_entity_poly.type
_entity_poly.pdbx_seq_one_letter_code
_entity_poly.pdbx_strand_id
1 'polypeptide(L)' 'MKLNEKTTEKLEGELRGLKIINGALIVVLGLLFIVCIYGLLKKDDNGVFSALIVVPIALSAIIPVNFGNIKK' A
#
# COMPACT_ATOMS: atom_id res chain seq x y z
N MET A 1 -27.90 15.88 -22.14
CA MET A 1 -27.72 14.42 -21.93
C MET A 1 -26.89 14.25 -20.66
N LYS A 2 -27.45 13.59 -19.63
CA LYS A 2 -26.87 13.42 -18.28
C LYS A 2 -25.56 12.61 -18.37
N LEU A 3 -24.41 13.28 -18.35
CA LEU A 3 -23.08 12.64 -18.24
C LEU A 3 -22.69 12.31 -16.79
N ASN A 4 -23.53 12.65 -15.80
CA ASN A 4 -23.13 12.62 -14.40
C ASN A 4 -23.42 11.27 -13.70
N GLU A 5 -24.50 10.57 -14.05
CA GLU A 5 -24.89 9.35 -13.30
C GLU A 5 -24.14 8.07 -13.72
N LYS A 6 -23.74 7.93 -14.99
CA LYS A 6 -23.05 6.71 -15.48
C LYS A 6 -21.59 6.59 -15.04
N THR A 7 -20.95 7.73 -14.73
CA THR A 7 -19.56 7.76 -14.26
C THR A 7 -19.48 7.40 -12.78
N THR A 8 -20.47 7.81 -11.97
CA THR A 8 -20.45 7.66 -10.51
C THR A 8 -20.46 6.20 -10.06
N GLU A 9 -21.32 5.34 -10.60
CA GLU A 9 -21.36 3.92 -10.22
C GLU A 9 -20.07 3.16 -10.58
N LYS A 10 -19.49 3.47 -11.74
CA LYS A 10 -18.22 2.88 -12.18
C LYS A 10 -17.06 3.35 -11.29
N LEU A 11 -17.05 4.65 -10.97
CA LEU A 11 -16.04 5.28 -10.13
C LEU A 11 -16.11 4.79 -8.69
N GLU A 12 -17.32 4.55 -8.15
CA GLU A 12 -17.52 3.92 -6.84
C GLU A 12 -17.00 2.47 -6.82
N GLY A 13 -17.24 1.70 -7.88
CA GLY A 13 -16.70 0.35 -8.04
C GLY A 13 -15.18 0.33 -8.02
N GLU A 14 -14.54 1.22 -8.77
CA GLU A 14 -13.07 1.36 -8.79
C GLU A 14 -12.52 1.85 -7.45
N LEU A 15 -13.18 2.81 -6.78
CA LEU A 15 -12.81 3.26 -5.43
C LEU A 15 -12.84 2.12 -4.42
N ARG A 16 -13.88 1.29 -4.48
CA ARG A 16 -14.08 0.17 -3.55
C ARG A 16 -13.02 -0.91 -3.80
N GLY A 17 -12.71 -1.18 -5.07
CA GLY A 17 -11.59 -2.05 -5.47
C GLY A 17 -10.24 -1.53 -4.98
N LEU A 18 -9.94 -0.26 -5.23
CA LEU A 18 -8.72 0.41 -4.74
C LEU A 18 -8.61 0.36 -3.23
N LYS A 19 -9.71 0.58 -2.50
CA LYS A 19 -9.73 0.52 -1.02
C LYS A 19 -9.41 -0.89 -0.50
N ILE A 20 -9.92 -1.93 -1.16
CA ILE A 20 -9.63 -3.33 -0.83
C ILE A 20 -8.17 -3.66 -1.13
N ILE A 21 -7.68 -3.31 -2.32
CA ILE A 21 -6.29 -3.55 -2.74
C ILE A 21 -5.32 -2.82 -1.82
N ASN A 22 -5.61 -1.57 -1.48
CA ASN A 22 -4.77 -0.77 -0.59
C ASN A 22 -4.79 -1.35 0.85
N GLY A 23 -5.95 -1.87 1.30
CA GLY A 23 -6.05 -2.62 2.54
C GLY A 23 -5.19 -3.89 2.55
N ALA A 24 -5.24 -4.69 1.48
CA ALA A 24 -4.39 -5.87 1.33
C ALA A 24 -2.90 -5.51 1.28
N LEU A 25 -2.56 -4.42 0.59
CA LEU A 25 -1.20 -3.92 0.48
C LEU A 25 -0.64 -3.51 1.85
N ILE A 26 -1.43 -2.84 2.70
CA ILE A 26 -1.06 -2.51 4.09
C ILE A 26 -0.71 -3.78 4.88
N VAL A 27 -1.53 -4.82 4.76
CA VAL A 27 -1.31 -6.08 5.48
C VAL A 27 -0.01 -6.75 5.04
N VAL A 28 0.23 -6.83 3.72
CA VAL A 28 1.46 -7.41 3.17
C VAL A 28 2.69 -6.60 3.59
N LEU A 29 2.61 -5.28 3.56
CA LEU A 29 3.68 -4.38 4.00
C LEU A 29 3.98 -4.54 5.49
N GLY A 30 2.95 -4.67 6.32
CA GLY A 30 3.10 -4.91 7.76
C GLY A 30 3.79 -6.24 8.06
N LEU A 31 3.38 -7.32 7.38
CA LEU A 31 4.04 -8.63 7.51
C LEU A 31 5.50 -8.57 7.05
N LEU A 32 5.77 -7.93 5.90
CA LEU A 32 7.12 -7.77 5.40
C LEU A 32 8.01 -6.97 6.37
N PHE A 33 7.45 -5.92 6.99
CA PHE A 33 8.15 -5.13 7.99
C PHE A 33 8.50 -5.95 9.24
N ILE A 34 7.57 -6.74 9.76
CA ILE A 34 7.81 -7.64 10.90
C ILE A 34 8.91 -8.65 10.59
N VAL A 35 8.88 -9.26 9.39
CA VAL A 35 9.92 -10.20 8.94
C VAL A 35 11.28 -9.51 8.81
N CYS A 36 11.32 -8.27 8.32
CA CYS A 36 12.56 -7.50 8.23
C CYS A 36 13.15 -7.20 9.61
N ILE A 37 12.33 -6.73 10.56
CA ILE A 37 12.75 -6.47 11.94
C ILE A 37 13.23 -7.77 12.61
N TYR A 38 12.49 -8.87 12.45
CA TYR A 38 12.87 -10.16 13.02
C TYR A 38 14.20 -10.68 12.44
N GLY A 39 14.40 -10.52 11.13
CA GLY A 39 15.65 -10.85 10.47
C GLY A 39 16.83 -10.00 10.92
N LEU A 40 16.61 -8.69 11.11
CA LEU A 40 17.60 -7.73 11.60
C LEU A 40 18.00 -8.02 13.06
N LEU A 41 17.05 -8.43 13.90
CA LEU A 41 17.32 -8.73 15.31
C LEU A 41 18.03 -10.08 15.52
N LYS A 42 17.91 -11.01 14.57
CA LYS A 42 18.37 -12.40 14.74
C LYS A 42 19.61 -12.76 13.92
N LYS A 43 19.99 -11.96 12.92
CA LYS A 43 21.07 -12.27 11.98
C LYS A 43 22.18 -11.23 12.09
N ASP A 44 23.41 -11.69 12.34
CA ASP A 44 24.61 -10.85 12.50
C ASP A 44 24.93 -10.04 11.21
N ASP A 45 24.59 -10.59 10.05
CA ASP A 45 24.72 -9.96 8.72
C ASP A 45 23.54 -9.03 8.41
N ASN A 46 23.63 -7.82 8.96
CA ASN A 46 22.58 -6.80 8.93
C ASN A 46 22.35 -6.15 7.56
N GLY A 47 23.29 -6.30 6.61
CA GLY A 47 23.28 -5.56 5.33
C GLY A 47 22.06 -5.85 4.44
N VAL A 48 21.62 -7.11 4.39
CA VAL A 48 20.49 -7.52 3.53
C VAL A 48 19.15 -7.03 4.12
N PHE A 49 18.98 -7.19 5.44
CA PHE A 49 17.73 -6.79 6.12
C PHE A 49 17.58 -5.27 6.25
N SER A 50 18.68 -4.54 6.40
CA SER A 50 18.69 -3.07 6.36
C SER A 50 18.32 -2.52 4.98
N ALA A 51 18.79 -3.15 3.89
CA ALA A 51 18.35 -2.81 2.54
C ALA A 51 16.86 -3.15 2.31
N LEU A 52 16.41 -4.28 2.84
CA LEU A 52 15.01 -4.73 2.71
C LEU A 52 14.00 -3.84 3.46
N ILE A 53 14.42 -3.15 4.53
CA ILE A 53 13.52 -2.27 5.30
C ILE A 53 13.11 -1.00 4.55
N VAL A 54 13.89 -0.57 3.55
CA VAL A 54 13.56 0.57 2.69
C VAL A 54 12.32 0.31 1.85
N VAL A 55 12.10 -0.95 1.44
CA VAL A 55 10.99 -1.35 0.58
C VAL A 55 9.63 -1.02 1.21
N PRO A 56 9.31 -1.47 2.44
CA PRO A 56 8.03 -1.15 3.06
C PRO A 56 7.84 0.35 3.34
N ILE A 57 8.92 1.11 3.59
CA ILE A 57 8.88 2.56 3.80
C ILE A 57 8.55 3.31 2.49
N ALA A 58 9.20 2.93 1.40
CA ALA A 58 8.94 3.53 0.08
C ALA A 58 7.51 3.22 -0.41
N LEU A 59 7.04 1.98 -0.23
CA LEU A 59 5.68 1.61 -0.62
C LEU A 59 4.59 2.23 0.27
N SER A 60 4.88 2.58 1.53
CA SER A 60 3.88 3.25 2.37
C SER A 60 3.57 4.67 1.89
N ALA A 61 4.46 5.33 1.15
CA ALA A 61 4.17 6.62 0.50
C ALA A 61 3.14 6.52 -0.65
N ILE A 62 2.95 5.34 -1.23
CA ILE A 62 2.01 5.10 -2.33
C ILE A 62 0.56 5.05 -1.82
N ILE A 63 0.35 4.64 -0.56
CA ILE A 63 -0.96 4.52 0.09
C ILE A 63 -1.69 5.89 0.18
N PRO A 64 -1.10 6.98 0.71
CA PRO A 64 -1.75 8.28 0.76
C PRO A 64 -1.90 8.93 -0.62
N VAL A 65 -0.97 8.67 -1.56
CA VAL A 65 -1.08 9.16 -2.95
C VAL A 65 -2.29 8.55 -3.67
N ASN A 66 -2.55 7.25 -3.46
CA ASN A 66 -3.75 6.61 -3.98
C ASN A 66 -5.03 7.19 -3.35
N PHE A 67 -5.03 7.47 -2.05
CA PHE A 67 -6.17 8.11 -1.38
C PHE A 67 -6.39 9.58 -1.78
N GLY A 68 -5.32 10.32 -2.08
CA GLY A 68 -5.39 11.71 -2.54
C GLY A 68 -5.97 11.86 -3.95
N ASN A 69 -5.63 10.94 -4.86
CA ASN A 69 -6.18 10.92 -6.21
C ASN A 69 -7.65 10.46 -6.25
N ILE A 70 -8.09 9.63 -5.29
CA ILE A 70 -9.49 9.23 -5.13
C ILE A 70 -10.42 10.41 -4.77
N LYS A 71 -9.88 11.47 -4.15
CA LYS A 71 -10.64 12.67 -3.74
C LYS A 71 -10.71 13.76 -4.81
N LYS A 72 -10.02 13.61 -5.93
CA LYS A 72 -9.87 14.62 -6.98
C LYS A 72 -10.69 14.26 -8.21
#